data_AF-A0A832J881-F1
#
_entry.id   AF-A0A832J881-F1
#
_cell.length_a   1.000
_cell.length_b   1.000
_cell.length_c   1.000
_cell.angle_alpha   90.00
_cell.angle_beta   90.00
_cell.angle_gamma   90.00
#
_symmetry.space_group_name_H-M   'P 1'
#
loop_
_entity.id
_entity.type
_entity.pdbx_description
1 polymer ?
#
loop_
_entity_poly.entity_id
_entity_poly.type
_entity_poly.pdbx_seq_one_letter_code
_entity_poly.pdbx_strand_id
1 'polypeptide(L)'
;MTIQLIDSHCHLDRLDLNAVGGDMDHVIAQAKELGVKQMLCVAINLEHWPEMMEIVDAHDNIFASVGVHPNEDEGEDPTVERLV
;
A
#
# COMPACT_ATOMS: atom_id res chain seq x y z
N MET A 1 -3.26 24.01 15.37
CA MET A 1 -3.42 22.54 15.35
C MET A 1 -2.98 22.05 14.00
N THR A 2 -2.02 21.14 13.95
CA THR A 2 -1.63 20.49 12.69
C THR A 2 -2.60 19.32 12.48
N ILE A 3 -3.35 19.32 11.38
CA ILE A 3 -4.24 18.21 11.03
C ILE A 3 -3.36 17.00 10.72
N GLN A 4 -3.70 15.85 11.30
CA GLN A 4 -3.09 14.57 10.95
C GLN A 4 -4.11 13.76 10.15
N LEU A 5 -3.76 13.46 8.90
CA LEU A 5 -4.56 12.63 8.01
C LEU A 5 -4.01 11.21 8.01
N ILE A 6 -4.92 10.25 7.93
CA ILE A 6 -4.61 8.84 7.69
C ILE A 6 -5.25 8.49 6.36
N ASP A 7 -4.43 8.07 5.41
CA ASP A 7 -4.95 7.48 4.18
C ASP A 7 -5.30 6.01 4.48
N SER A 8 -6.57 5.75 4.72
CA SER A 8 -7.03 4.42 5.11
C SER A 8 -7.09 3.43 3.95
N HIS A 9 -6.84 3.84 2.71
CA HIS A 9 -6.90 2.95 1.53
C HIS A 9 -6.11 3.55 0.36
N CYS A 10 -4.93 3.00 0.09
CA CYS A 10 -4.15 3.33 -1.09
C CYS A 10 -3.52 2.09 -1.73
N HIS A 11 -3.08 2.22 -2.98
CA HIS A 11 -2.36 1.18 -3.72
C HIS A 11 -0.98 1.72 -4.11
N LEU A 12 -0.08 1.81 -3.12
CA LEU A 12 1.29 2.29 -3.35
C LEU A 12 2.05 1.35 -4.30
N ASP A 13 1.77 0.05 -4.23
CA ASP A 13 2.29 -1.01 -5.10
C ASP A 13 1.85 -0.87 -6.58
N ARG A 14 0.84 -0.04 -6.87
CA ARG A 14 0.32 0.19 -8.23
C ARG A 14 0.57 1.60 -8.76
N LEU A 15 1.31 2.41 -8.02
CA LEU A 15 1.56 3.78 -8.40
C LEU A 15 2.50 3.84 -9.61
N ASP A 16 2.10 4.58 -10.65
CA ASP A 16 3.04 4.91 -11.73
C ASP A 16 4.02 5.97 -11.24
N LEU A 17 5.17 5.50 -10.75
CA LEU A 17 6.26 6.32 -10.23
C LEU A 17 6.77 7.38 -11.22
N ASN A 18 6.69 7.10 -12.52
CA ASN A 18 7.08 8.10 -13.53
C ASN A 18 6.07 9.25 -13.60
N ALA A 19 4.78 8.96 -13.43
CA ALA A 19 3.73 9.98 -13.46
C ALA A 19 3.74 10.86 -12.20
N VAL A 20 4.20 10.33 -11.07
CA VAL A 20 4.28 11.06 -9.79
C VAL A 20 5.66 11.64 -9.47
N GLY A 21 6.59 11.54 -10.42
CA GLY A 21 7.81 12.35 -10.43
C GLY A 21 9.00 11.81 -9.64
N GLY A 22 9.10 10.50 -9.43
CA GLY A 22 10.30 9.95 -8.78
C GLY A 22 10.17 8.51 -8.32
N ASP A 23 10.63 8.26 -7.10
CA ASP A 23 10.58 6.97 -6.42
C ASP A 23 9.53 6.97 -5.29
N MET A 24 9.36 5.82 -4.65
CA MET A 24 8.38 5.65 -3.57
C MET A 24 8.68 6.55 -2.37
N ASP A 25 9.95 6.72 -2.01
CA ASP A 25 10.39 7.58 -0.90
C ASP A 25 9.97 9.03 -1.13
N HIS A 26 10.10 9.52 -2.37
CA HIS A 26 9.64 10.86 -2.75
C HIS A 26 8.13 11.04 -2.57
N VAL A 27 7.33 10.05 -2.97
CA VAL A 27 5.86 10.08 -2.81
C VAL A 27 5.48 10.15 -1.34
N ILE A 28 6.10 9.31 -0.51
CA ILE A 28 5.79 9.23 0.93
C ILE A 28 6.23 10.51 1.65
N ALA A 29 7.38 11.08 1.27
CA ALA A 29 7.84 12.36 1.79
C ALA A 29 6.86 13.50 1.47
N GLN A 30 6.39 13.60 0.22
CA GLN A 30 5.40 14.61 -0.17
C GLN A 30 4.08 14.45 0.59
N ALA A 31 3.57 13.21 0.71
CA ALA A 31 2.34 12.95 1.45
C ALA A 31 2.47 13.39 2.93
N LYS A 32 3.64 13.15 3.54
CA LYS A 32 3.94 13.59 4.91
C LYS A 32 3.97 15.10 5.05
N GLU A 33 4.51 15.83 4.08
CA GLU A 33 4.51 17.31 4.02
C GLU A 33 3.08 17.87 3.92
N LEU A 34 2.20 17.18 3.19
CA LEU A 34 0.79 17.53 3.04
C LEU A 34 -0.09 17.11 4.24
N GLY A 35 0.48 16.42 5.23
CA GLY A 35 -0.20 16.07 6.48
C GLY A 35 -0.73 14.64 6.56
N VAL A 36 -0.52 13.80 5.54
CA VAL A 36 -0.80 12.35 5.60
C VAL A 36 0.31 11.68 6.40
N LYS A 37 -0.01 11.24 7.62
CA LYS A 37 0.98 10.69 8.55
C LYS A 37 1.04 9.17 8.54
N GLN A 38 -0.04 8.51 8.15
CA GLN A 38 -0.12 7.05 8.07
C GLN A 38 -0.91 6.64 6.83
N MET A 39 -0.59 5.47 6.29
CA MET A 39 -1.24 4.92 5.10
C MET A 39 -1.52 3.42 5.28
N LEU A 40 -2.64 2.94 4.76
CA LEU A 40 -2.92 1.50 4.60
C LEU A 40 -2.82 1.13 3.11
N CYS A 41 -1.73 0.44 2.75
CA CYS A 41 -1.55 -0.14 1.43
C CYS A 41 -2.37 -1.44 1.35
N VAL A 42 -3.36 -1.47 0.47
CA VAL A 42 -4.33 -2.57 0.41
C VAL A 42 -3.97 -3.60 -0.66
N ALA A 43 -3.82 -4.87 -0.25
CA ALA A 43 -3.56 -5.96 -1.17
C ALA A 43 -4.69 -6.15 -2.19
N ILE A 44 -4.30 -6.47 -3.43
CA ILE A 44 -5.21 -6.82 -4.53
C ILE A 44 -5.22 -8.34 -4.73
N ASN A 45 -4.07 -9.00 -4.64
CA ASN A 45 -3.93 -10.44 -4.80
C ASN A 45 -2.73 -10.97 -4.00
N LEU A 46 -2.59 -12.31 -3.93
CA LEU A 46 -1.55 -12.95 -3.12
C LEU A 46 -0.21 -13.03 -3.87
N GLU A 47 -0.23 -12.93 -5.19
CA GLU A 47 0.93 -13.04 -6.07
C GLU A 47 1.85 -11.82 -5.92
N HIS A 48 1.28 -10.62 -5.82
CA HIS A 48 2.04 -9.38 -5.65
C HIS A 48 2.27 -9.01 -4.18
N TRP A 49 1.78 -9.83 -3.25
CA TRP A 49 1.97 -9.60 -1.82
C TRP A 49 3.46 -9.38 -1.43
N PRO A 50 4.43 -10.18 -1.90
CA PRO A 50 5.83 -9.98 -1.54
C PRO A 50 6.36 -8.60 -1.96
N GLU A 51 6.07 -8.17 -3.19
CA GLU A 51 6.48 -6.86 -3.73
C GLU A 51 5.82 -5.70 -2.98
N MET A 52 4.53 -5.83 -2.65
CA MET A 52 3.82 -4.85 -1.82
C MET A 52 4.48 -4.73 -0.44
N MET A 53 4.86 -5.86 0.16
CA MET A 53 5.48 -5.87 1.48
C MET A 53 6.88 -5.26 1.49
N GLU A 54 7.65 -5.30 0.40
CA GLU A 54 8.92 -4.57 0.31
C GLU A 54 8.73 -3.06 0.52
N ILE A 55 7.65 -2.49 -0.02
CA ILE A 55 7.30 -1.07 0.16
C ILE A 55 6.88 -0.81 1.62
N VAL A 56 6.05 -1.68 2.18
CA VAL A 56 5.50 -1.54 3.53
C VAL A 56 6.63 -1.66 4.58
N ASP A 57 7.47 -2.69 4.48
CA ASP A 57 8.56 -2.95 5.43
C ASP A 57 9.65 -1.87 5.40
N ALA A 58 9.80 -1.15 4.28
CA ALA A 58 10.72 -0.02 4.17
C ALA A 58 10.26 1.23 4.94
N HIS A 59 8.99 1.29 5.39
CA HIS A 59 8.38 2.51 5.93
C HIS A 59 7.52 2.28 7.18
N ASP A 60 7.99 2.74 8.34
CA ASP A 60 7.31 2.58 9.64
C ASP A 60 5.87 3.13 9.72
N ASN A 61 5.47 3.99 8.79
CA ASN A 61 4.18 4.65 8.77
C ASN A 61 3.21 4.12 7.69
N ILE A 62 3.57 3.02 7.04
CA ILE A 62 2.73 2.32 6.08
C ILE A 62 2.33 0.97 6.69
N PHE A 63 1.06 0.64 6.57
CA PHE A 63 0.49 -0.61 7.04
C PHE A 63 -0.04 -1.39 5.82
N ALA A 64 -0.24 -2.69 5.99
CA ALA A 64 -0.79 -3.57 4.95
C ALA A 64 -2.12 -4.18 5.38
N SER A 65 -3.04 -4.35 4.44
CA SER A 65 -4.09 -5.37 4.54
C SER A 65 -3.75 -6.54 3.64
N VAL A 66 -4.14 -7.77 4.01
CA VAL A 66 -3.98 -8.97 3.19
C VAL A 66 -5.33 -9.47 2.70
N GLY A 67 -5.40 -9.94 1.46
CA GLY A 67 -6.61 -10.48 0.85
C GLY A 67 -6.53 -10.48 -0.68
N VAL A 68 -7.63 -10.89 -1.31
CA VAL A 68 -7.82 -10.87 -2.76
C VAL A 68 -9.03 -10.01 -3.08
N HIS A 69 -8.87 -9.07 -4.02
CA HIS A 69 -9.91 -8.15 -4.45
C HIS A 69 -10.99 -8.92 -5.22
N PRO A 70 -12.29 -8.62 -5.06
CA PRO A 70 -13.37 -9.38 -5.71
C PRO A 70 -13.43 -9.29 -7.24
N ASN A 71 -12.62 -8.42 -7.84
CA ASN A 71 -12.49 -8.30 -9.30
C ASN A 71 -11.16 -8.91 -9.81
N GLU A 72 -10.37 -9.51 -8.93
CA GLU A 72 -9.21 -10.28 -9.36
C GLU A 72 -9.70 -11.66 -9.79
N ASP A 73 -9.58 -11.94 -11.09
CA ASP A 73 -10.03 -13.20 -11.70
C ASP A 73 -8.87 -14.19 -11.94
N GLU A 74 -7.63 -13.78 -11.63
CA GLU A 74 -6.41 -14.55 -11.82
C GLU A 74 -5.70 -14.79 -10.47
N GLY A 75 -5.02 -15.93 -10.34
CA GLY A 75 -4.25 -16.25 -9.13
C GLY A 75 -4.96 -17.16 -8.13
N GLU A 76 -4.47 -17.14 -6.89
CA GLU A 76 -4.95 -17.94 -5.77
C GLU A 76 -6.12 -17.25 -5.03
N ASP A 77 -7.25 -17.95 -4.89
CA ASP A 77 -8.34 -17.53 -4.01
C ASP A 77 -7.91 -17.54 -2.53
N PRO A 78 -8.36 -16.58 -1.70
CA PRO A 78 -7.94 -16.50 -0.32
C PRO A 78 -8.56 -17.64 0.51
N THR A 79 -7.73 -18.28 1.34
CA THR A 79 -8.19 -19.16 2.42
C THR A 79 -7.84 -18.53 3.77
N VAL A 80 -8.58 -18.85 4.83
CA VAL A 80 -8.28 -18.31 6.16
C VAL A 80 -6.85 -18.68 6.55
N GLU A 81 -6.46 -19.94 6.37
CA GLU A 81 -5.14 -20.48 6.68
C GLU A 81 -4.01 -19.79 5.90
N ARG A 82 -4.29 -19.23 4.72
CA ARG A 82 -3.30 -18.49 3.94
C ARG A 82 -3.10 -17.06 4.44
N LEU A 83 -4.12 -16.49 5.08
CA LEU A 83 -4.13 -15.09 5.52
C LEU A 83 -3.72 -14.89 7.00
N VAL A 84 -3.74 -15.94 7.84
CA VAL A 84 -3.50 -15.85 9.30
C VAL A 84 -2.36 -16.73 9.82
#